data_AF-A0A126NL94-F1
#
_entry.id   AF-A0A126NL94-F1
#
_cell.length_a   1.000
_cell.length_b   1.000
_cell.length_c   1.000
_cell.angle_alpha   90.00
_cell.angle_beta   90.00
_cell.angle_gamma   90.00
#
_symmetry.space_group_name_H-M   'P 1'
#
loop_
_entity.id
_entity.type
_entity.pdbx_description
1 polymer ?
#
loop_
_entity_poly.entity_id
_entity_poly.type
_entity_poly.pdbx_seq_one_letter_code
_entity_poly.pdbx_strand_id
1 'polypeptide(L)'
;MSLISGLWRNRRLFACALGGMLLAPGVQARCALNPGPFVPQDVQMDMGQVIILPGLPVGGLIKELVVVINERAGAAQCSTAGSAIGIFNNAAQRVPVPGFSNVFATDVVGVGIRVYRDSGDIKAFYPHTLLLPSSNSVRLAGGTFRVELIKTAAVTGSGLIAPAGRFTTYYFDGDGPTKPVLVSTFKGSGTTVVNPTCSVQAGSRNIVVEFGSVPASTFSGVGSRAADRDFDIRLACQGSNVAQFQSRIGIRLDAAQDSSNLPGVLPLTAATNAATGIAIELVQRAGTAERQVRFAQNIDLGLSVPGPSTMSLPLRARYIQTRAGRVTPGKANGTATFTIQYN
;
A
#
# COMPACT_ATOMS: atom_id res chain seq x y z
N MET A 1 8.77 68.14 19.71
CA MET A 1 8.56 69.25 20.68
C MET A 1 7.39 68.87 21.56
N SER A 2 7.70 68.39 22.77
CA SER A 2 7.26 69.00 24.05
C SER A 2 5.82 68.63 24.45
N LEU A 3 5.48 68.36 25.70
CA LEU A 3 6.18 67.92 26.91
C LEU A 3 5.06 67.62 27.92
N ILE A 4 5.38 66.73 28.84
CA ILE A 4 4.66 66.28 30.04
C ILE A 4 4.15 67.45 30.92
N SER A 5 2.99 67.26 31.57
CA SER A 5 2.68 67.57 32.99
C SER A 5 1.16 67.40 33.22
N GLY A 6 0.60 66.91 34.33
CA GLY A 6 1.10 66.63 35.67
C GLY A 6 0.08 67.18 36.71
N LEU A 7 -0.31 66.33 37.67
CA LEU A 7 -0.77 66.64 39.06
C LEU A 7 -2.28 66.84 39.38
N TRP A 8 -2.87 65.76 39.91
CA TRP A 8 -3.46 65.60 41.26
C TRP A 8 -4.20 66.76 41.95
N ARG A 9 -5.50 66.56 42.30
CA ARG A 9 -6.00 66.53 43.71
C ARG A 9 -7.52 66.19 43.87
N ASN A 10 -7.74 65.09 44.61
CA ASN A 10 -8.79 64.77 45.61
C ASN A 10 -10.29 65.07 45.45
N ARG A 11 -11.03 63.94 45.46
CA ARG A 11 -12.18 63.53 46.32
C ARG A 11 -13.44 64.39 46.32
N ARG A 12 -14.54 63.81 45.80
CA ARG A 12 -15.76 63.53 46.59
C ARG A 12 -16.37 62.19 46.17
N LEU A 13 -16.64 61.35 47.18
CA LEU A 13 -17.34 60.08 47.04
C LEU A 13 -18.78 60.32 46.58
N PHE A 14 -19.22 59.54 45.58
CA PHE A 14 -20.63 59.17 45.44
C PHE A 14 -20.70 57.67 45.24
N ALA A 15 -21.26 56.99 46.24
CA ALA A 15 -21.61 55.59 46.18
C ALA A 15 -22.84 55.43 45.29
N CYS A 16 -22.72 54.67 44.21
CA CYS A 16 -23.85 54.04 43.53
C CYS A 16 -23.56 52.55 43.45
N ALA A 17 -24.13 51.82 44.41
CA ALA A 17 -24.28 50.38 44.34
C ALA A 17 -25.47 50.09 43.41
N LEU A 18 -25.22 49.47 42.26
CA LEU A 18 -26.27 48.92 41.39
C LEU A 18 -25.75 47.67 40.68
N GLY A 19 -26.09 46.53 41.28
CA GLY A 19 -26.46 45.26 40.66
C GLY A 19 -25.60 44.75 39.50
N GLY A 20 -24.67 43.86 39.81
CA GLY A 20 -24.11 42.95 38.82
C GLY A 20 -25.19 42.05 38.23
N MET A 21 -25.61 42.33 37.00
CA MET A 21 -26.26 41.33 36.16
C MET A 21 -25.20 40.33 35.71
N LEU A 22 -25.07 39.24 36.46
CA LEU A 22 -24.57 37.98 35.94
C LEU A 22 -25.52 37.54 34.83
N LEU A 23 -25.18 37.89 33.58
CA LEU A 23 -25.68 37.16 32.42
C LEU A 23 -25.09 35.76 32.50
N ALA A 24 -25.78 34.86 33.19
CA ALA A 24 -25.57 33.44 32.98
C ALA A 24 -25.94 33.16 31.52
N PRO A 25 -25.03 32.67 30.66
CA PRO A 25 -25.43 32.12 29.39
C PRO A 25 -26.30 30.90 29.72
N GLY A 26 -27.62 31.05 29.56
CA GLY A 26 -28.57 29.97 29.64
C GLY A 26 -28.16 28.87 28.68
N VAL A 27 -27.82 27.73 29.27
CA VAL A 27 -27.50 26.45 28.65
C VAL A 27 -28.50 26.12 27.54
N GLN A 28 -27.99 25.89 26.33
CA GLN A 28 -28.63 25.02 25.35
C GLN A 28 -27.60 24.04 24.81
N ALA A 29 -26.96 23.29 25.73
CA ALA A 29 -26.25 22.08 25.34
C ALA A 29 -27.30 21.00 25.05
N ARG A 30 -27.47 20.64 23.77
CA ARG A 30 -28.44 19.63 23.36
C ARG A 30 -28.01 18.27 23.86
N CYS A 31 -26.80 17.81 23.52
CA CYS A 31 -26.15 16.64 24.09
C CYS A 31 -24.76 17.01 24.65
N ALA A 32 -24.46 16.59 25.88
CA ALA A 32 -23.16 16.83 26.51
C ALA A 32 -22.75 15.67 27.43
N LEU A 33 -21.45 15.45 27.54
CA LEU A 33 -20.83 14.54 28.49
C LEU A 33 -21.30 14.86 29.91
N ASN A 34 -21.53 13.81 30.68
CA ASN A 34 -21.95 13.97 32.06
C ASN A 34 -20.91 14.75 32.88
N PRO A 35 -21.33 15.57 33.87
CA PRO A 35 -20.41 16.34 34.69
C PRO A 35 -19.38 15.46 35.40
N GLY A 36 -18.13 15.92 35.44
CA GLY A 36 -17.01 15.22 36.07
C GLY A 36 -15.82 15.01 35.13
N PRO A 37 -14.71 14.44 35.64
CA PRO A 37 -13.56 14.14 34.81
C PRO A 37 -13.90 13.05 33.79
N PHE A 38 -13.80 13.38 32.50
CA PHE A 38 -13.97 12.44 31.41
C PHE A 38 -12.68 12.30 30.63
N VAL A 39 -12.13 11.08 30.60
CA VAL A 39 -10.99 10.73 29.74
C VAL A 39 -11.54 10.08 28.47
N PRO A 40 -11.31 10.65 27.27
CA PRO A 40 -11.70 10.03 26.01
C PRO A 40 -10.96 8.71 25.81
N GLN A 41 -11.65 7.73 25.24
CA GLN A 41 -10.96 6.54 24.74
C GLN A 41 -10.12 6.95 23.51
N ASP A 42 -8.87 6.50 23.45
CA ASP A 42 -7.97 6.75 22.32
C ASP A 42 -7.71 5.46 21.55
N VAL A 43 -8.17 5.43 20.32
CA VAL A 43 -7.90 4.34 19.37
C VAL A 43 -6.54 4.58 18.75
N GLN A 44 -5.56 3.81 19.21
CA GLN A 44 -4.23 3.79 18.64
C GLN A 44 -4.25 3.11 17.27
N MET A 45 -3.97 3.88 16.22
CA MET A 45 -3.88 3.37 14.87
C MET A 45 -2.41 3.17 14.50
N ASP A 46 -2.08 1.92 14.20
CA ASP A 46 -0.79 1.55 13.66
C ASP A 46 -1.00 0.48 12.60
N MET A 47 -0.74 0.84 11.35
CA MET A 47 -0.77 -0.10 10.24
C MET A 47 0.63 -0.53 9.81
N GLY A 48 1.70 -0.02 10.44
CA GLY A 48 3.08 -0.28 10.06
C GLY A 48 3.37 0.02 8.58
N GLN A 49 4.25 -0.79 7.99
CA GLN A 49 4.55 -0.74 6.57
C GLN A 49 3.46 -1.46 5.77
N VAL A 50 2.99 -0.83 4.69
CA VAL A 50 1.95 -1.35 3.80
C VAL A 50 2.51 -1.46 2.39
N ILE A 51 2.41 -2.64 1.79
CA ILE A 51 2.85 -2.89 0.41
C ILE A 51 1.61 -3.01 -0.49
N ILE A 52 1.59 -2.27 -1.59
CA ILE A 52 0.54 -2.35 -2.60
C ILE A 52 1.01 -3.28 -3.72
N LEU A 53 0.26 -4.35 -3.96
CA LEU A 53 0.58 -5.27 -5.05
C LEU A 53 0.19 -4.67 -6.43
N PRO A 54 0.96 -4.92 -7.50
CA PRO A 54 0.67 -4.33 -8.82
C PRO A 54 -0.67 -4.83 -9.38
N GLY A 55 -1.02 -6.09 -9.06
CA GLY A 55 -2.26 -6.72 -9.49
C GLY A 55 -3.51 -6.28 -8.74
N LEU A 56 -3.40 -5.46 -7.68
CA LEU A 56 -4.57 -4.93 -6.99
C LEU A 56 -5.30 -3.94 -7.91
N PRO A 57 -6.59 -4.15 -8.25
CA PRO A 57 -7.34 -3.22 -9.08
C PRO A 57 -7.66 -1.92 -8.34
N VAL A 58 -7.96 -0.85 -9.08
CA VAL A 58 -8.58 0.36 -8.53
C VAL A 58 -9.94 -0.01 -7.92
N GLY A 59 -10.20 0.41 -6.68
CA GLY A 59 -11.31 -0.11 -5.86
C GLY A 59 -10.88 -1.15 -4.83
N GLY A 60 -9.72 -1.78 -5.01
CA GLY A 60 -9.25 -2.86 -4.15
C GLY A 60 -8.87 -2.40 -2.75
N LEU A 61 -9.18 -3.25 -1.75
CA LEU A 61 -8.73 -3.10 -0.37
C LEU A 61 -7.23 -3.42 -0.29
N ILE A 62 -6.44 -2.45 0.13
CA ILE A 62 -4.99 -2.60 0.36
C ILE A 62 -4.75 -3.23 1.73
N LYS A 63 -5.38 -2.68 2.77
CA LYS A 63 -5.22 -3.14 4.15
C LYS A 63 -6.40 -2.69 5.00
N GLU A 64 -6.76 -3.51 5.98
CA GLU A 64 -7.71 -3.16 7.03
C GLU A 64 -7.02 -3.19 8.40
N LEU A 65 -7.34 -2.21 9.25
CA LEU A 65 -7.06 -2.20 10.67
C LEU A 65 -8.38 -2.20 11.42
N VAL A 66 -8.49 -3.08 12.42
CA VAL A 66 -9.65 -3.20 13.30
C VAL A 66 -9.18 -3.04 14.74
N VAL A 67 -9.75 -2.08 15.46
CA VAL A 67 -9.45 -1.84 16.88
C VAL A 67 -10.73 -1.85 17.69
N VAL A 68 -10.71 -2.45 18.88
CA VAL A 68 -11.89 -2.52 19.75
C VAL A 68 -12.21 -1.14 20.34
N ILE A 69 -13.50 -0.79 20.35
CA ILE A 69 -14.07 0.32 21.11
C ILE A 69 -14.77 -0.30 22.31
N ASN A 70 -14.41 0.15 23.51
CA ASN A 70 -15.04 -0.36 24.72
C ASN A 70 -16.32 0.44 24.96
N GLU A 71 -17.41 -0.27 25.22
CA GLU A 71 -18.67 0.39 25.56
C GLU A 71 -18.51 1.23 26.83
N ARG A 72 -19.11 2.43 26.82
CA ARG A 72 -19.25 3.27 28.01
C ARG A 72 -20.70 3.70 28.16
N ALA A 73 -21.39 3.04 29.08
CA ALA A 73 -22.73 3.44 29.49
C ALA A 73 -22.72 4.83 30.16
N GLY A 74 -23.78 5.60 29.99
CA GLY A 74 -23.94 6.91 30.65
C GLY A 74 -22.79 7.88 30.38
N ALA A 75 -22.24 7.91 29.17
CA ALA A 75 -21.17 8.82 28.80
C ALA A 75 -21.66 10.28 28.74
N ALA A 76 -22.90 10.48 28.28
CA ALA A 76 -23.50 11.79 28.07
C ALA A 76 -25.00 11.79 28.38
N GLN A 77 -25.59 12.97 28.37
CA GLN A 77 -27.02 13.21 28.44
C GLN A 77 -27.43 14.22 27.36
N CYS A 78 -28.65 14.08 26.85
CA CYS A 78 -29.25 14.99 25.90
C CYS A 78 -30.48 15.68 26.52
N SER A 79 -30.35 16.96 26.90
CA SER A 79 -31.44 17.76 27.48
C SER A 79 -32.59 17.97 26.48
N THR A 80 -32.25 18.06 25.20
CA THR A 80 -33.16 18.08 24.04
C THR A 80 -32.54 17.23 22.93
N ALA A 81 -33.26 17.00 21.82
CA ALA A 81 -32.68 16.29 20.69
C ALA A 81 -31.44 17.01 20.15
N GLY A 82 -30.35 16.28 19.97
CA GLY A 82 -29.03 16.80 19.62
C GLY A 82 -28.26 15.88 18.68
N SER A 83 -26.94 15.95 18.72
CA SER A 83 -26.10 15.19 17.80
C SER A 83 -24.79 14.71 18.38
N ALA A 84 -24.33 13.58 17.88
CA ALA A 84 -22.97 13.10 18.05
C ALA A 84 -22.22 13.11 16.70
N ILE A 85 -21.08 13.77 16.67
CA ILE A 85 -20.42 14.20 15.43
C ILE A 85 -19.03 13.57 15.36
N GLY A 86 -18.74 12.88 14.25
CA GLY A 86 -17.42 12.33 13.94
C GLY A 86 -16.75 13.14 12.82
N ILE A 87 -15.52 13.58 13.05
CA ILE A 87 -14.76 14.38 12.07
C ILE A 87 -13.34 13.86 11.87
N PHE A 88 -12.75 14.20 10.72
CA PHE A 88 -11.31 14.15 10.48
C PHE A 88 -10.64 15.43 10.98
N ASN A 89 -9.52 15.28 11.69
CA ASN A 89 -8.72 16.41 12.19
C ASN A 89 -7.81 16.98 11.11
N ASN A 90 -7.33 16.14 10.20
CA ASN A 90 -6.39 16.50 9.15
C ASN A 90 -7.09 17.00 7.88
N ALA A 91 -6.49 17.98 7.19
CA ALA A 91 -7.10 18.61 6.03
C ALA A 91 -7.25 17.65 4.83
N ALA A 92 -6.24 16.81 4.56
CA ALA A 92 -6.27 15.85 3.45
C ALA A 92 -7.47 14.90 3.55
N GLN A 93 -7.75 14.38 4.75
CA GLN A 93 -8.86 13.45 4.97
C GLN A 93 -10.24 14.10 5.01
N ARG A 94 -10.35 15.42 4.80
CA ARG A 94 -11.64 16.08 4.56
C ARG A 94 -11.99 16.14 3.08
N VAL A 95 -11.08 15.72 2.19
CA VAL A 95 -11.29 15.71 0.75
C VAL A 95 -11.80 14.34 0.32
N PRO A 96 -13.06 14.20 -0.13
CA PRO A 96 -13.56 12.93 -0.64
C PRO A 96 -12.85 12.58 -1.95
N VAL A 97 -12.60 11.29 -2.17
CA VAL A 97 -12.04 10.80 -3.42
C VAL A 97 -13.17 10.62 -4.45
N PRO A 98 -13.12 11.30 -5.62
CA PRO A 98 -14.16 11.19 -6.63
C PRO A 98 -14.39 9.74 -7.08
N GLY A 99 -15.66 9.31 -7.13
CA GLY A 99 -16.03 7.95 -7.55
C GLY A 99 -15.95 6.88 -6.45
N PHE A 100 -15.58 7.24 -5.22
CA PHE A 100 -15.48 6.30 -4.10
C PHE A 100 -16.36 6.74 -2.92
N SER A 101 -17.26 5.87 -2.49
CA SER A 101 -18.13 6.14 -1.33
C SER A 101 -17.37 6.05 -0.02
N ASN A 102 -17.47 7.10 0.81
CA ASN A 102 -16.87 7.19 2.14
C ASN A 102 -15.33 7.00 2.14
N VAL A 103 -14.68 7.27 1.02
CA VAL A 103 -13.22 7.23 0.90
C VAL A 103 -12.70 8.66 0.77
N PHE A 104 -11.72 9.00 1.59
CA PHE A 104 -11.10 10.32 1.66
C PHE A 104 -9.62 10.25 1.28
N ALA A 105 -9.07 11.37 0.84
CA ALA A 105 -7.69 11.43 0.37
C ALA A 105 -6.68 11.13 1.50
N THR A 106 -5.56 10.53 1.13
CA THR A 106 -4.38 10.38 1.99
C THR A 106 -3.25 11.26 1.48
N ASP A 107 -2.16 11.37 2.25
CA ASP A 107 -0.95 12.05 1.78
C ASP A 107 -0.16 11.19 0.76
N VAL A 108 -0.66 9.99 0.42
CA VAL A 108 -0.13 9.11 -0.62
C VAL A 108 -1.03 9.14 -1.85
N VAL A 109 -0.49 9.61 -2.97
CA VAL A 109 -1.20 9.64 -4.27
C VAL A 109 -1.72 8.24 -4.61
N GLY A 110 -2.97 8.16 -5.08
CA GLY A 110 -3.61 6.90 -5.48
C GLY A 110 -4.00 5.97 -4.34
N VAL A 111 -3.89 6.43 -3.08
CA VAL A 111 -4.36 5.72 -1.89
C VAL A 111 -5.40 6.58 -1.18
N GLY A 112 -6.57 6.00 -0.94
CA GLY A 112 -7.64 6.59 -0.14
C GLY A 112 -7.80 5.88 1.20
N ILE A 113 -8.45 6.53 2.15
CA ILE A 113 -8.75 5.99 3.48
C ILE A 113 -10.25 6.05 3.76
N ARG A 114 -10.80 4.95 4.28
CA ARG A 114 -12.18 4.85 4.76
C ARG A 114 -12.16 4.50 6.24
N VAL A 115 -12.88 5.28 7.04
CA VAL A 115 -12.92 5.13 8.50
C VAL A 115 -14.35 5.02 8.96
N TYR A 116 -14.63 4.04 9.80
CA TYR A 116 -15.96 3.89 10.36
C TYR A 116 -15.95 3.18 11.70
N ARG A 117 -16.99 3.43 12.48
CA ARG A 117 -17.32 2.64 13.66
C ARG A 117 -18.35 1.61 13.27
N ASP A 118 -18.18 0.40 13.76
CA ASP A 118 -19.09 -0.71 13.57
C ASP A 118 -19.43 -1.30 14.94
N SER A 119 -20.65 -1.05 15.40
CA SER A 119 -21.16 -1.56 16.67
C SER A 119 -21.92 -2.89 16.54
N GLY A 120 -21.91 -3.51 15.36
CA GLY A 120 -22.78 -4.63 15.01
C GLY A 120 -24.13 -4.16 14.46
N ASP A 121 -24.79 -3.24 15.16
CA ASP A 121 -26.11 -2.71 14.75
C ASP A 121 -26.01 -1.55 13.76
N ILE A 122 -24.99 -0.69 13.90
CA ILE A 122 -24.85 0.54 13.12
C ILE A 122 -23.41 0.68 12.63
N LYS A 123 -23.26 1.04 11.35
CA LYS A 123 -22.01 1.49 10.76
C LYS A 123 -22.04 2.99 10.53
N ALA A 124 -21.17 3.73 11.22
CA ALA A 124 -21.05 5.18 11.10
C ALA A 124 -19.70 5.55 10.46
N PHE A 125 -19.73 6.00 9.21
CA PHE A 125 -18.55 6.38 8.43
C PHE A 125 -18.15 7.83 8.71
N TYR A 126 -16.86 8.09 8.90
CA TYR A 126 -16.37 9.45 9.09
C TYR A 126 -16.28 10.20 7.75
N PRO A 127 -16.59 11.51 7.72
CA PRO A 127 -17.27 12.24 8.77
C PRO A 127 -18.78 11.92 8.80
N HIS A 128 -19.39 11.99 9.98
CA HIS A 128 -20.84 11.78 10.15
C HIS A 128 -21.42 12.67 11.24
N THR A 129 -22.73 12.84 11.18
CA THR A 129 -23.56 13.39 12.26
C THR A 129 -24.66 12.38 12.57
N LEU A 130 -24.68 11.85 13.79
CA LEU A 130 -25.75 10.99 14.29
C LEU A 130 -26.72 11.84 15.10
N LEU A 131 -28.00 11.82 14.71
CA LEU A 131 -29.06 12.48 15.46
C LEU A 131 -29.40 11.67 16.71
N LEU A 132 -29.45 12.33 17.87
CA LEU A 132 -29.78 11.72 19.15
C LEU A 132 -31.07 12.34 19.70
N PRO A 133 -32.05 11.52 20.15
CA PRO A 133 -33.23 12.04 20.82
C PRO A 133 -32.86 12.60 22.20
N SER A 134 -33.80 13.32 22.82
CA SER A 134 -33.68 13.65 24.25
C SER A 134 -33.56 12.37 25.07
N SER A 135 -32.53 12.29 25.91
CA SER A 135 -32.25 11.11 26.72
C SER A 135 -31.41 11.50 27.94
N ASN A 136 -31.75 10.96 29.10
CA ASN A 136 -30.95 11.13 30.32
C ASN A 136 -29.72 10.21 30.35
N SER A 137 -29.56 9.32 29.36
CA SER A 137 -28.41 8.44 29.24
C SER A 137 -28.08 8.16 27.78
N VAL A 138 -26.89 8.59 27.37
CA VAL A 138 -26.29 8.29 26.07
C VAL A 138 -25.04 7.48 26.30
N ARG A 139 -24.95 6.33 25.65
CA ARG A 139 -23.77 5.46 25.69
C ARG A 139 -22.82 5.79 24.54
N LEU A 140 -21.52 5.64 24.78
CA LEU A 140 -20.59 5.32 23.70
C LEU A 140 -20.77 3.84 23.39
N ALA A 141 -21.38 3.51 22.26
CA ALA A 141 -21.57 2.13 21.85
C ALA A 141 -20.21 1.43 21.69
N GLY A 142 -20.07 0.24 22.26
CA GLY A 142 -18.92 -0.64 22.02
C GLY A 142 -18.92 -1.19 20.59
N GLY A 143 -17.85 -1.88 20.22
CA GLY A 143 -17.71 -2.51 18.91
C GLY A 143 -16.30 -2.35 18.36
N THR A 144 -16.19 -1.96 17.10
CA THR A 144 -14.90 -1.80 16.42
C THR A 144 -14.76 -0.45 15.71
N PHE A 145 -13.56 0.09 15.75
CA PHE A 145 -13.08 1.16 14.89
C PHE A 145 -12.33 0.53 13.72
N ARG A 146 -12.80 0.75 12.50
CA ARG A 146 -12.25 0.16 11.29
C ARG A 146 -11.64 1.24 10.41
N VAL A 147 -10.44 0.95 9.91
CA VAL A 147 -9.71 1.80 8.97
C VAL A 147 -9.29 0.96 7.79
N GLU A 148 -9.74 1.33 6.61
CA GLU A 148 -9.46 0.64 5.36
C GLU A 148 -8.68 1.55 4.43
N LEU A 149 -7.60 1.04 3.87
CA LEU A 149 -6.85 1.68 2.79
C LEU A 149 -7.34 1.13 1.46
N ILE A 150 -7.72 2.01 0.55
CA ILE A 150 -8.29 1.64 -0.75
C ILE A 150 -7.39 2.15 -1.86
N LYS A 151 -7.14 1.33 -2.88
CA LYS A 151 -6.43 1.76 -4.08
C LYS A 151 -7.37 2.61 -4.93
N THR A 152 -7.05 3.90 -5.09
CA THR A 152 -7.93 4.87 -5.76
C THR A 152 -7.46 5.26 -7.16
N ALA A 153 -6.23 4.90 -7.54
CA ALA A 153 -5.69 5.12 -8.88
C ALA A 153 -4.80 3.94 -9.32
N ALA A 154 -4.59 3.82 -10.64
CA ALA A 154 -3.72 2.80 -11.21
C ALA A 154 -2.27 2.97 -10.72
N VAL A 155 -1.83 4.23 -10.60
CA VAL A 155 -0.53 4.62 -10.06
C VAL A 155 -0.69 5.07 -8.62
N THR A 156 0.10 4.50 -7.74
CA THR A 156 0.15 4.84 -6.31
C THR A 156 1.54 5.29 -5.92
N GLY A 157 1.62 6.30 -5.05
CA GLY A 157 2.87 6.79 -4.48
C GLY A 157 3.36 5.96 -3.30
N SER A 158 4.34 6.50 -2.60
CA SER A 158 4.91 6.02 -1.34
C SER A 158 5.11 7.19 -0.39
N GLY A 159 4.91 6.94 0.91
CA GLY A 159 4.96 7.96 1.94
C GLY A 159 4.11 7.61 3.15
N LEU A 160 3.96 8.57 4.05
CA LEU A 160 3.04 8.48 5.19
C LEU A 160 1.61 8.68 4.71
N ILE A 161 0.65 7.97 5.29
CA ILE A 161 -0.77 8.11 4.95
C ILE A 161 -1.38 9.40 5.51
N ALA A 162 -0.95 9.75 6.71
CA ALA A 162 -1.36 10.95 7.41
C ALA A 162 -0.25 11.37 8.39
N PRO A 163 -0.23 12.62 8.85
CA PRO A 163 0.67 13.03 9.91
C PRO A 163 0.41 12.26 11.21
N ALA A 164 1.46 12.06 11.99
CA ALA A 164 1.34 11.50 13.34
C ALA A 164 0.51 12.43 14.24
N GLY A 165 -0.21 11.83 15.19
CA GLY A 165 -1.09 12.55 16.11
C GLY A 165 -2.58 12.27 15.87
N ARG A 166 -3.42 13.15 16.42
CA ARG A 166 -4.88 12.96 16.42
C ARG A 166 -5.42 13.01 15.00
N PHE A 167 -6.16 11.97 14.63
CA PHE A 167 -6.67 11.76 13.29
C PHE A 167 -8.19 11.94 13.19
N THR A 168 -8.93 11.39 14.15
CA THR A 168 -10.37 11.63 14.27
C THR A 168 -10.76 12.09 15.67
N THR A 169 -11.84 12.87 15.70
CA THR A 169 -12.51 13.31 16.92
C THR A 169 -13.97 12.93 16.82
N TYR A 170 -14.51 12.30 17.87
CA TYR A 170 -15.95 12.05 18.03
C TYR A 170 -16.43 12.72 19.32
N TYR A 171 -17.44 13.57 19.21
CA TYR A 171 -17.90 14.46 20.29
C TYR A 171 -19.40 14.71 20.22
N PHE A 172 -19.98 15.28 21.29
CA PHE A 172 -21.38 15.71 21.32
C PHE A 172 -21.49 17.20 21.04
N ASP A 173 -22.55 17.61 20.35
CA ASP A 173 -22.76 19.00 19.91
C ASP A 173 -22.65 20.06 21.03
N GLY A 174 -23.08 19.74 22.25
CA GLY A 174 -22.99 20.62 23.41
C GLY A 174 -21.59 20.76 24.03
N ASP A 175 -20.66 19.84 23.76
CA ASP A 175 -19.27 19.90 24.24
C ASP A 175 -18.29 20.46 23.20
N GLY A 176 -18.56 20.21 21.91
CA GLY A 176 -17.66 20.56 20.82
C GLY A 176 -16.43 19.65 20.70
N PRO A 177 -15.60 19.85 19.67
CA PRO A 177 -14.50 18.94 19.32
C PRO A 177 -13.32 18.97 20.31
N THR A 178 -13.27 19.95 21.21
CA THR A 178 -12.22 20.09 22.23
C THR A 178 -12.42 19.16 23.43
N LYS A 179 -13.64 18.66 23.63
CA LYS A 179 -13.98 17.73 24.73
C LYS A 179 -14.67 16.46 24.17
N PRO A 180 -13.89 15.59 23.49
CA PRO A 180 -14.43 14.42 22.81
C PRO A 180 -14.76 13.25 23.75
N VAL A 181 -15.61 12.34 23.24
CA VAL A 181 -15.90 11.05 23.88
C VAL A 181 -14.95 9.94 23.39
N LEU A 182 -14.50 10.02 22.14
CA LEU A 182 -13.58 9.07 21.49
C LEU A 182 -12.66 9.83 20.53
N VAL A 183 -11.40 9.46 20.50
CA VAL A 183 -10.41 9.97 19.53
C VAL A 183 -9.68 8.79 18.87
N SER A 184 -9.08 9.04 17.72
CA SER A 184 -8.07 8.13 17.18
C SER A 184 -6.76 8.87 16.91
N THR A 185 -5.65 8.15 17.05
CA THR A 185 -4.30 8.72 16.95
C THR A 185 -3.42 7.82 16.09
N PHE A 186 -2.76 8.39 15.08
CA PHE A 186 -1.67 7.71 14.38
C PHE A 186 -0.39 7.82 15.20
N LYS A 187 0.29 6.69 15.43
CA LYS A 187 1.59 6.69 16.12
C LYS A 187 2.68 7.41 15.32
N GLY A 188 3.78 7.80 15.96
CA GLY A 188 4.87 8.63 15.39
C GLY A 188 5.57 8.06 14.15
N SER A 189 5.47 6.76 13.90
CA SER A 189 5.92 6.06 12.68
C SER A 189 4.78 5.87 11.65
N GLY A 190 3.69 6.61 11.82
CA GLY A 190 2.31 6.22 11.52
C GLY A 190 2.00 5.94 10.06
N THR A 191 2.04 4.65 9.73
CA THR A 191 1.55 4.06 8.50
C THR A 191 2.26 4.55 7.24
N THR A 192 3.31 3.83 6.87
CA THR A 192 4.06 4.07 5.63
C THR A 192 3.55 3.13 4.54
N VAL A 193 3.11 3.70 3.42
CA VAL A 193 2.89 2.94 2.19
C VAL A 193 4.19 2.89 1.42
N VAL A 194 4.66 1.68 1.13
CA VAL A 194 5.89 1.40 0.42
C VAL A 194 5.54 0.67 -0.87
N ASN A 195 5.99 1.21 -1.99
CA ASN A 195 5.63 0.71 -3.30
C ASN A 195 6.82 0.37 -4.24
N PRO A 196 7.54 -0.72 -3.97
CA PRO A 196 8.34 -1.40 -4.97
C PRO A 196 7.87 -2.84 -5.16
N THR A 197 7.07 -3.13 -6.19
CA THR A 197 6.77 -4.52 -6.55
C THR A 197 6.70 -4.67 -8.06
N CYS A 198 7.15 -5.83 -8.53
CA CYS A 198 7.08 -6.28 -9.91
C CYS A 198 6.21 -7.53 -10.00
N SER A 199 5.43 -7.61 -11.08
CA SER A 199 4.63 -8.78 -11.42
C SER A 199 4.99 -9.26 -12.82
N VAL A 200 4.92 -10.56 -13.03
CA VAL A 200 5.14 -11.15 -14.36
C VAL A 200 3.95 -10.80 -15.26
N GLN A 201 4.23 -10.17 -16.40
CA GLN A 201 3.21 -9.87 -17.40
C GLN A 201 2.56 -11.16 -17.92
N ALA A 202 1.28 -11.10 -18.28
CA ALA A 202 0.51 -12.29 -18.68
C ALA A 202 1.20 -13.13 -19.76
N GLY A 203 1.78 -12.48 -20.78
CA GLY A 203 2.51 -13.15 -21.86
C GLY A 203 3.86 -13.79 -21.47
N SER A 204 4.36 -13.52 -20.26
CA SER A 204 5.63 -14.04 -19.77
C SER A 204 5.48 -15.09 -18.65
N ARG A 205 4.25 -15.47 -18.27
CA ARG A 205 4.02 -16.44 -17.17
C ARG A 205 4.35 -17.88 -17.54
N ASN A 206 4.00 -18.30 -18.76
CA ASN A 206 4.26 -19.62 -19.31
C ASN A 206 4.82 -19.46 -20.72
N ILE A 207 6.11 -19.20 -20.83
CA ILE A 207 6.76 -18.96 -22.13
C ILE A 207 7.05 -20.29 -22.80
N VAL A 208 6.37 -20.55 -23.91
CA VAL A 208 6.67 -21.68 -24.80
C VAL A 208 7.60 -21.19 -25.90
N VAL A 209 8.78 -21.78 -26.00
CA VAL A 209 9.76 -21.45 -27.04
C VAL A 209 9.80 -22.60 -28.04
N GLU A 210 9.17 -22.42 -29.20
CA GLU A 210 9.05 -23.44 -30.23
C GLU A 210 10.28 -23.49 -31.13
N PHE A 211 11.05 -24.59 -31.04
CA PHE A 211 12.25 -24.78 -31.86
C PHE A 211 11.90 -25.42 -33.20
N GLY A 212 10.79 -26.17 -33.26
CA GLY A 212 10.39 -26.95 -34.42
C GLY A 212 11.28 -28.17 -34.64
N SER A 213 11.27 -28.69 -35.87
CA SER A 213 12.14 -29.81 -36.26
C SER A 213 13.51 -29.30 -36.71
N VAL A 214 14.58 -29.83 -36.11
CA VAL A 214 15.96 -29.48 -36.45
C VAL A 214 16.68 -30.71 -37.01
N PRO A 215 17.23 -30.66 -38.24
CA PRO A 215 17.99 -31.77 -38.81
C PRO A 215 19.23 -32.09 -37.98
N ALA A 216 19.50 -33.38 -37.75
CA ALA A 216 20.72 -33.80 -37.05
C ALA A 216 22.01 -33.36 -37.78
N SER A 217 21.94 -33.14 -39.10
CA SER A 217 23.05 -32.63 -39.93
C SER A 217 23.43 -31.18 -39.64
N THR A 218 22.59 -30.43 -38.90
CA THR A 218 22.95 -29.09 -38.41
C THR A 218 24.12 -29.14 -37.41
N PHE A 219 24.31 -30.27 -36.74
CA PHE A 219 25.34 -30.44 -35.72
C PHE A 219 26.57 -31.12 -36.31
N SER A 220 27.69 -30.38 -36.33
CA SER A 220 28.96 -30.80 -36.95
C SER A 220 30.06 -31.15 -35.94
N GLY A 221 29.74 -31.14 -34.64
CA GLY A 221 30.68 -31.34 -33.54
C GLY A 221 30.26 -30.60 -32.27
N VAL A 222 30.93 -30.90 -31.16
CA VAL A 222 30.66 -30.25 -29.86
C VAL A 222 30.79 -28.72 -30.02
N GLY A 223 29.79 -27.99 -29.52
CA GLY A 223 29.70 -26.53 -29.64
C GLY A 223 28.97 -26.02 -30.89
N SER A 224 28.65 -26.88 -31.86
CA SER A 224 27.77 -26.52 -32.98
C SER A 224 26.34 -26.26 -32.47
N ARG A 225 25.68 -25.27 -33.08
CA ARG A 225 24.38 -24.74 -32.63
C ARG A 225 23.35 -24.75 -33.75
N ALA A 226 22.10 -24.98 -33.37
CA ALA A 226 20.97 -24.80 -34.26
C ALA A 226 20.54 -23.32 -34.32
N ALA A 227 19.49 -23.04 -35.11
CA ALA A 227 18.92 -21.72 -35.24
C ALA A 227 18.44 -21.15 -33.89
N ASP A 228 18.68 -19.85 -33.70
CA ASP A 228 18.28 -19.11 -32.51
C ASP A 228 16.76 -18.96 -32.40
N ARG A 229 16.25 -18.92 -31.16
CA ARG A 229 14.87 -18.57 -30.81
C ARG A 229 14.87 -17.51 -29.72
N ASP A 230 14.38 -16.34 -30.06
CA ASP A 230 14.38 -15.19 -29.19
C ASP A 230 13.06 -15.06 -28.43
N PHE A 231 13.14 -14.76 -27.14
CA PHE A 231 11.97 -14.54 -26.29
C PHE A 231 12.34 -13.60 -25.13
N ASP A 232 11.33 -12.98 -24.51
CA ASP A 232 11.55 -12.03 -23.42
C ASP A 232 10.74 -12.43 -22.19
N ILE A 233 11.35 -12.30 -21.01
CA ILE A 233 10.62 -12.25 -19.75
C ILE A 233 10.35 -10.79 -19.43
N ARG A 234 9.08 -10.39 -19.38
CA ARG A 234 8.65 -9.01 -19.12
C ARG A 234 7.96 -8.89 -17.76
N LEU A 235 8.43 -7.94 -16.97
CA LEU A 235 7.89 -7.59 -15.67
C LEU A 235 7.18 -6.24 -15.76
N ALA A 236 5.97 -6.17 -15.21
CA ALA A 236 5.30 -4.91 -14.91
C ALA A 236 5.65 -4.52 -13.48
N CYS A 237 6.44 -3.47 -13.35
CA CYS A 237 6.95 -2.96 -12.10
C CYS A 237 6.25 -1.66 -11.72
N GLN A 238 6.10 -1.45 -10.42
CA GLN A 238 5.68 -0.19 -9.86
C GLN A 238 6.70 0.21 -8.81
N GLY A 239 7.48 1.25 -9.11
CA GLY A 239 8.53 1.73 -8.21
C GLY A 239 8.08 2.94 -7.39
N SER A 240 8.75 3.11 -6.26
CA SER A 240 8.46 4.15 -5.28
C SER A 240 9.01 5.50 -5.75
N ASN A 241 8.25 6.58 -5.49
CA ASN A 241 8.73 7.96 -5.63
C ASN A 241 9.70 8.37 -4.50
N VAL A 242 9.88 7.53 -3.49
CA VAL A 242 10.80 7.72 -2.37
C VAL A 242 12.00 6.79 -2.55
N ALA A 243 13.21 7.36 -2.68
CA ALA A 243 14.43 6.64 -3.07
C ALA A 243 14.79 5.46 -2.13
N GLN A 244 14.65 5.63 -0.81
CA GLN A 244 14.90 4.54 0.18
C GLN A 244 13.96 3.34 0.04
N PHE A 245 12.88 3.48 -0.73
CA PHE A 245 11.88 2.45 -0.99
C PHE A 245 11.92 1.96 -2.44
N GLN A 246 12.96 2.29 -3.19
CA GLN A 246 13.23 1.66 -4.49
C GLN A 246 14.00 0.36 -4.28
N SER A 247 13.69 -0.67 -5.07
CA SER A 247 14.36 -1.98 -5.00
C SER A 247 15.13 -2.25 -6.29
N ARG A 248 16.26 -2.93 -6.18
CA ARG A 248 16.97 -3.47 -7.34
C ARG A 248 16.31 -4.78 -7.72
N ILE A 249 15.84 -4.85 -8.96
CA ILE A 249 15.08 -5.99 -9.47
C ILE A 249 16.01 -6.85 -10.29
N GLY A 250 15.96 -8.15 -10.06
CA GLY A 250 16.67 -9.14 -10.87
C GLY A 250 15.79 -10.33 -11.22
N ILE A 251 16.29 -11.17 -12.13
CA ILE A 251 15.69 -12.46 -12.44
C ILE A 251 16.75 -13.53 -12.25
N ARG A 252 16.43 -14.53 -11.44
CA ARG A 252 17.19 -15.78 -11.32
C ARG A 252 16.56 -16.83 -12.23
N LEU A 253 17.39 -17.48 -13.05
CA LEU A 253 16.99 -18.63 -13.87
C LEU A 253 17.46 -19.92 -13.19
N ASP A 254 16.57 -20.90 -13.09
CA ASP A 254 16.83 -22.18 -12.44
C ASP A 254 16.49 -23.33 -13.41
N ALA A 255 17.46 -24.19 -13.65
CA ALA A 255 17.32 -25.42 -14.43
C ALA A 255 18.39 -26.43 -14.00
N ALA A 256 18.22 -27.70 -14.36
CA ALA A 256 19.30 -28.66 -14.23
C ALA A 256 20.47 -28.26 -15.14
N GLN A 257 21.68 -28.30 -14.62
CA GLN A 257 22.89 -28.05 -15.41
C GLN A 257 23.21 -29.29 -16.25
N ASP A 258 23.48 -29.11 -17.55
CA ASP A 258 23.90 -30.22 -18.41
C ASP A 258 25.30 -30.74 -18.02
N SER A 259 25.52 -32.03 -18.30
CA SER A 259 26.78 -32.75 -18.08
C SER A 259 28.01 -32.11 -18.75
N SER A 260 27.85 -31.30 -19.79
CA SER A 260 28.95 -30.53 -20.39
C SER A 260 29.48 -29.39 -19.51
N ASN A 261 28.74 -29.00 -18.46
CA ASN A 261 29.05 -27.88 -17.58
C ASN A 261 29.21 -26.51 -18.30
N LEU A 262 28.68 -26.40 -19.52
CA LEU A 262 28.65 -25.14 -20.25
C LEU A 262 27.64 -24.17 -19.61
N PRO A 263 27.97 -22.86 -19.46
CA PRO A 263 27.07 -21.90 -18.85
C PRO A 263 25.72 -21.82 -19.56
N GLY A 264 24.63 -21.87 -18.80
CA GLY A 264 23.27 -21.69 -19.33
C GLY A 264 22.77 -22.87 -20.17
N VAL A 265 23.47 -24.01 -20.13
CA VAL A 265 23.10 -25.21 -20.87
C VAL A 265 22.35 -26.19 -19.96
N LEU A 266 21.13 -26.52 -20.33
CA LEU A 266 20.28 -27.48 -19.63
C LEU A 266 20.08 -28.77 -20.44
N PRO A 267 20.00 -29.95 -19.80
CA PRO A 267 19.79 -31.20 -20.50
C PRO A 267 18.36 -31.28 -21.05
N LEU A 268 18.16 -32.17 -22.02
CA LEU A 268 16.83 -32.51 -22.49
C LEU A 268 16.05 -33.27 -21.40
N THR A 269 14.74 -33.04 -21.32
CA THR A 269 13.84 -33.82 -20.48
C THR A 269 13.92 -35.29 -20.86
N ALA A 270 14.12 -36.16 -19.87
CA ALA A 270 14.18 -37.60 -20.09
C ALA A 270 12.88 -38.13 -20.70
N ALA A 271 13.00 -38.81 -21.84
CA ALA A 271 11.89 -39.49 -22.53
C ALA A 271 12.42 -40.72 -23.29
N THR A 272 11.57 -41.73 -23.48
CA THR A 272 11.94 -42.98 -24.18
C THR A 272 12.48 -42.75 -25.58
N ASN A 273 12.04 -41.69 -26.26
CA ASN A 273 12.47 -41.29 -27.58
C ASN A 273 13.16 -39.93 -27.59
N ALA A 274 13.88 -39.58 -26.52
CA ALA A 274 14.64 -38.32 -26.46
C ALA A 274 15.84 -38.34 -27.42
N ALA A 275 16.12 -37.21 -28.05
CA ALA A 275 17.34 -37.03 -28.83
C ALA A 275 18.58 -37.14 -27.92
N THR A 276 19.70 -37.61 -28.47
CA THR A 276 20.97 -37.68 -27.72
C THR A 276 22.06 -36.87 -28.41
N GLY A 277 23.01 -36.39 -27.60
CA GLY A 277 24.17 -35.62 -28.06
C GLY A 277 23.98 -34.11 -28.07
N ILE A 278 22.77 -33.62 -27.81
CA ILE A 278 22.44 -32.19 -27.75
C ILE A 278 21.83 -31.80 -26.40
N ALA A 279 21.84 -30.51 -26.13
CA ALA A 279 21.22 -29.84 -24.99
C ALA A 279 20.60 -28.52 -25.45
N ILE A 280 19.93 -27.79 -24.55
CA ILE A 280 19.40 -26.46 -24.82
C ILE A 280 20.32 -25.43 -24.16
N GLU A 281 20.80 -24.44 -24.91
CA GLU A 281 21.58 -23.30 -24.41
C GLU A 281 20.67 -22.09 -24.27
N LEU A 282 20.74 -21.41 -23.11
CA LEU A 282 20.14 -20.11 -22.86
C LEU A 282 21.23 -19.04 -22.74
N VAL A 283 21.05 -17.94 -23.45
CA VAL A 283 21.91 -16.75 -23.36
C VAL A 283 21.06 -15.50 -23.20
N GLN A 284 21.62 -14.48 -22.55
CA GLN A 284 21.01 -13.16 -22.48
C GLN A 284 21.39 -12.37 -23.72
N ARG A 285 20.40 -11.78 -24.39
CA ARG A 285 20.65 -10.84 -25.49
C ARG A 285 21.05 -9.48 -24.94
N ALA A 286 22.08 -8.86 -25.51
CA ALA A 286 22.57 -7.54 -25.14
C ALA A 286 22.85 -6.73 -26.41
N GLY A 287 21.78 -6.20 -27.03
CA GLY A 287 21.87 -5.61 -28.36
C GLY A 287 22.18 -6.69 -29.40
N THR A 288 23.29 -6.53 -30.12
CA THR A 288 23.81 -7.54 -31.06
C THR A 288 24.72 -8.59 -30.41
N ALA A 289 25.11 -8.40 -29.15
CA ALA A 289 25.97 -9.31 -28.40
C ALA A 289 25.15 -10.28 -27.54
N GLU A 290 25.79 -11.37 -27.12
CA GLU A 290 25.25 -12.35 -26.18
C GLU A 290 26.05 -12.34 -24.88
N ARG A 291 25.36 -12.46 -23.75
CA ARG A 291 25.95 -12.63 -22.41
C ARG A 291 25.59 -14.01 -21.89
N GLN A 292 26.56 -14.66 -21.26
CA GLN A 292 26.36 -15.96 -20.64
C GLN A 292 25.32 -15.87 -19.53
N VAL A 293 24.40 -16.83 -19.50
CA VAL A 293 23.52 -17.09 -18.36
C VAL A 293 24.17 -18.16 -17.49
N ARG A 294 24.01 -18.05 -16.17
CA ARG A 294 24.34 -19.12 -15.23
C ARG A 294 23.12 -19.40 -14.39
N PHE A 295 22.74 -20.68 -14.31
CA PHE A 295 21.61 -21.07 -13.46
C PHE A 295 21.93 -20.79 -11.99
N ALA A 296 20.88 -20.55 -11.21
CA ALA A 296 20.93 -20.14 -9.82
C ALA A 296 21.65 -18.80 -9.56
N GLN A 297 22.01 -18.03 -10.59
CA GLN A 297 22.56 -16.68 -10.45
C GLN A 297 21.53 -15.61 -10.80
N ASN A 298 21.61 -14.48 -10.11
CA ASN A 298 20.74 -13.34 -10.35
C ASN A 298 21.23 -12.53 -11.55
N ILE A 299 20.33 -12.26 -12.49
CA ILE A 299 20.56 -11.34 -13.61
C ILE A 299 19.90 -10.01 -13.25
N ASP A 300 20.72 -8.98 -13.05
CA ASP A 300 20.26 -7.64 -12.66
C ASP A 300 19.52 -6.94 -13.81
N LEU A 301 18.31 -6.46 -13.53
CA LEU A 301 17.51 -5.64 -14.45
C LEU A 301 17.59 -4.14 -14.11
N GLY A 302 18.15 -3.79 -12.95
CA GLY A 302 18.31 -2.41 -12.49
C GLY A 302 17.36 -2.02 -11.36
N LEU A 303 17.37 -0.73 -11.01
CA LEU A 303 16.53 -0.16 -9.97
C LEU A 303 15.11 0.10 -10.47
N SER A 304 14.12 -0.16 -9.60
CA SER A 304 12.75 0.27 -9.84
C SER A 304 12.68 1.79 -9.95
N VAL A 305 12.02 2.30 -10.99
CA VAL A 305 11.82 3.74 -11.20
C VAL A 305 10.46 4.19 -10.66
N PRO A 306 10.30 5.46 -10.23
CA PRO A 306 9.02 5.97 -9.75
C PRO A 306 7.88 5.74 -10.73
N GLY A 307 6.78 5.18 -10.23
CA GLY A 307 5.59 4.91 -11.04
C GLY A 307 5.66 3.60 -11.85
N PRO A 308 4.73 3.42 -12.81
CA PRO A 308 4.66 2.21 -13.61
C PRO A 308 5.83 2.14 -14.60
N SER A 309 6.48 0.99 -14.67
CA SER A 309 7.57 0.71 -15.60
C SER A 309 7.53 -0.73 -16.08
N THR A 310 8.14 -0.98 -17.23
CA THR A 310 8.38 -2.34 -17.73
C THR A 310 9.86 -2.63 -17.66
N MET A 311 10.21 -3.76 -17.06
CA MET A 311 11.56 -4.31 -17.10
C MET A 311 11.54 -5.60 -17.91
N SER A 312 12.57 -5.83 -18.71
CA SER A 312 12.64 -6.99 -19.59
C SER A 312 13.99 -7.66 -19.52
N LEU A 313 13.98 -9.00 -19.42
CA LEU A 313 15.14 -9.84 -19.66
C LEU A 313 15.00 -10.48 -21.05
N PRO A 314 15.70 -9.95 -22.07
CA PRO A 314 15.70 -10.54 -23.39
C PRO A 314 16.62 -11.76 -23.40
N LEU A 315 16.07 -12.90 -23.79
CA LEU A 315 16.74 -14.20 -23.82
C LEU A 315 16.75 -14.75 -25.24
N ARG A 316 17.65 -15.69 -25.45
CA ARG A 316 17.77 -16.49 -26.66
C ARG A 316 18.03 -17.92 -26.27
N ALA A 317 17.32 -18.83 -26.92
CA ALA A 317 17.48 -20.25 -26.76
C ALA A 317 17.85 -20.92 -28.08
N ARG A 318 18.65 -21.98 -28.01
CA ARG A 318 19.00 -22.83 -29.16
C ARG A 318 19.45 -24.20 -28.72
N TYR A 319 19.40 -25.17 -29.63
CA TYR A 319 20.09 -26.44 -29.39
C TYR A 319 21.59 -26.28 -29.58
N ILE A 320 22.37 -26.94 -28.72
CA ILE A 320 23.83 -27.03 -28.80
C ILE A 320 24.25 -28.51 -28.71
N GLN A 321 25.21 -28.93 -29.53
CA GLN A 321 25.81 -30.25 -29.40
C GLN A 321 26.80 -30.27 -28.22
N THR A 322 26.55 -31.13 -27.23
CA THR A 322 27.33 -31.21 -25.99
C THR A 322 28.16 -32.48 -25.85
N ARG A 323 27.89 -33.51 -26.67
CA ARG A 323 28.63 -34.77 -26.66
C ARG A 323 29.22 -35.08 -28.03
N ALA A 324 30.43 -35.65 -28.01
CA ALA A 324 31.06 -36.18 -29.20
C ALA A 324 30.24 -37.34 -29.79
N GLY A 325 30.34 -37.52 -31.10
CA GLY A 325 29.58 -38.53 -31.84
C GLY A 325 28.36 -37.95 -32.57
N ARG A 326 27.59 -38.82 -33.21
CA ARG A 326 26.44 -38.43 -34.03
C ARG A 326 25.24 -38.10 -33.16
N VAL A 327 24.60 -36.95 -33.40
CA VAL A 327 23.31 -36.61 -32.79
C VAL A 327 22.25 -37.60 -33.27
N THR A 328 21.49 -38.16 -32.32
CA THR A 328 20.40 -39.10 -32.64
C THR A 328 19.05 -38.39 -32.68
N PRO A 329 18.14 -38.78 -33.60
CA PRO A 329 16.80 -38.19 -33.66
C PRO A 329 15.96 -38.52 -32.43
N GLY A 330 15.12 -37.58 -32.02
CA GLY A 330 14.18 -37.77 -30.92
C GLY A 330 13.53 -36.47 -30.44
N LYS A 331 12.69 -36.56 -29.41
CA LYS A 331 12.13 -35.41 -28.70
C LYS A 331 13.25 -34.65 -27.99
N ALA A 332 13.21 -33.32 -28.05
CA ALA A 332 14.25 -32.46 -27.48
C ALA A 332 13.62 -31.32 -26.65
N ASN A 333 12.79 -31.70 -25.69
CA ASN A 333 12.13 -30.76 -24.79
C ASN A 333 13.03 -30.41 -23.61
N GLY A 334 12.79 -29.25 -22.99
CA GLY A 334 13.44 -28.85 -21.74
C GLY A 334 12.56 -27.90 -20.95
N THR A 335 12.94 -27.63 -19.70
CA THR A 335 12.20 -26.71 -18.83
C THR A 335 13.18 -25.97 -17.93
N ALA A 336 12.99 -24.66 -17.82
CA ALA A 336 13.66 -23.80 -16.89
C ALA A 336 12.60 -22.98 -16.15
N THR A 337 12.83 -22.70 -14.88
CA THR A 337 11.99 -21.82 -14.06
C THR A 337 12.71 -20.50 -13.86
N PHE A 338 11.96 -19.41 -13.72
CA PHE A 338 12.54 -18.12 -13.37
C PHE A 338 11.86 -17.55 -12.12
N THR A 339 12.65 -16.84 -11.32
CA THR A 339 12.21 -16.22 -10.07
C THR A 339 12.60 -14.74 -10.07
N ILE A 340 11.67 -13.86 -9.70
CA ILE A 340 11.96 -12.44 -9.50
C ILE A 340 12.72 -12.29 -8.17
N GLN A 341 13.82 -11.55 -8.20
CA GLN A 341 14.63 -11.23 -7.03
C GLN A 341 14.51 -9.74 -6.72
N TYR A 342 14.40 -9.41 -5.43
CA TYR A 342 14.41 -8.04 -4.91
C TYR A 342 15.63 -7.89 -4.01
N ASN A 343 16.54 -6.98 -4.37
CA ASN A 343 17.76 -6.67 -3.63
C ASN A 343 17.82 -5.17 -3.28
#